data_AF-A0A831V1A4-F1
#
_entry.id   AF-A0A831V1A4-F1
#
_cell.length_a   1.000
_cell.length_b   1.000
_cell.length_c   1.000
_cell.angle_alpha   90.00
_cell.angle_beta   90.00
_cell.angle_gamma   90.00
#
_symmetry.space_group_name_H-M   'P 1'
#
loop_
_entity.id
_entity.type
_entity.pdbx_description
1 polymer ?
#
loop_
_entity_poly.entity_id
_entity_poly.type
_entity_poly.pdbx_seq_one_letter_code
_entity_poly.pdbx_strand_id
1 'polypeptide(L)'
;RHWVIDHGNGCIKEVRGEGVVGRQPRIRPGEHYTYRSGAIIESPAGRMHGDYGFVGEDGETFRVTIPRFDLVAPAAFRLIH
;
A
#
# COMPACT_ATOMS: atom_id res chain seq x y z
N ARG A 1 6.96 5.74 -3.87
CA ARG A 1 5.78 5.21 -3.16
C ARG A 1 5.63 5.91 -1.83
N HIS A 2 4.40 6.11 -1.40
CA HIS A 2 4.05 6.63 -0.09
C HIS A 2 2.91 5.78 0.48
N TRP A 3 3.07 5.31 1.70
CA TRP A 3 2.09 4.50 2.42
C TRP A 3 1.76 5.14 3.76
N VAL A 4 0.48 5.13 4.10
CA VAL A 4 -0.04 5.45 5.42
C VAL A 4 -0.63 4.17 6.00
N ILE A 5 -0.10 3.75 7.14
CA ILE A 5 -0.44 2.51 7.83
C ILE A 5 -1.12 2.89 9.14
N ASP A 6 -2.41 2.64 9.24
CA ASP A 6 -3.20 2.76 10.45
C ASP A 6 -3.16 1.41 11.18
N HIS A 7 -2.51 1.39 12.34
CA HIS A 7 -2.34 0.16 13.12
C HIS A 7 -3.63 -0.27 13.83
N GLY A 8 -4.71 0.52 13.79
CA GLY A 8 -6.00 0.21 14.43
C GLY A 8 -6.05 0.40 15.94
N ASN A 9 -4.93 0.82 16.54
CA ASN A 9 -4.79 1.16 17.96
C ASN A 9 -4.57 2.68 18.18
N GLY A 10 -4.89 3.50 17.17
CA GLY A 10 -4.63 4.94 17.17
C GLY A 10 -3.21 5.34 16.71
N CYS A 11 -2.31 4.37 16.49
CA CYS A 11 -0.99 4.62 15.91
C CYS A 11 -1.07 4.67 14.37
N ILE A 12 -0.49 5.72 13.80
CA ILE A 12 -0.35 5.90 12.35
C ILE A 12 1.13 5.96 12.00
N LYS A 13 1.54 5.17 11.01
CA LYS A 13 2.91 5.15 10.49
C LYS A 13 2.95 5.49 9.02
N GLU A 14 3.83 6.40 8.63
CA GLU A 14 4.11 6.70 7.23
C GLU A 14 5.37 5.98 6.75
N VAL A 15 5.33 5.45 5.52
CA VAL A 15 6.49 4.87 4.84
C VAL A 15 6.64 5.54 3.48
N ARG A 16 7.80 6.17 3.27
CA ARG A 16 8.19 6.79 2.00
C ARG A 16 9.42 6.10 1.45
N GLY A 17 9.48 5.96 0.13
CA GLY A 17 10.64 5.40 -0.53
C GLY A 17 10.49 5.33 -2.03
N GLU A 18 11.60 5.16 -2.72
CA GLU A 18 11.61 5.04 -4.17
C GLU A 18 11.21 3.65 -4.64
N GLY A 19 10.51 3.62 -5.78
CA GLY A 19 10.06 2.39 -6.40
C GLY A 19 9.18 1.51 -5.51
N VAL A 20 9.08 0.24 -5.88
CA VAL A 20 8.41 -0.85 -5.16
C VAL A 20 9.36 -2.04 -5.12
N VAL A 21 9.59 -2.63 -3.94
CA VAL A 21 10.54 -3.75 -3.74
C VAL A 21 11.92 -3.53 -4.38
N GLY A 22 12.42 -2.29 -4.35
CA GLY A 22 13.72 -1.90 -4.94
C GLY A 22 13.70 -1.70 -6.46
N ARG A 23 12.53 -1.70 -7.11
CA ARG A 23 12.38 -1.55 -8.56
C ARG A 23 11.52 -0.34 -8.91
N GLN A 24 11.83 0.31 -10.03
CA GLN A 24 11.01 1.35 -10.66
C GLN A 24 10.53 0.83 -12.02
N PRO A 25 9.43 0.06 -12.07
CA PRO A 25 8.98 -0.58 -13.30
C PRO A 25 8.42 0.45 -14.29
N ARG A 26 8.75 0.28 -15.58
CA ARG A 26 8.03 0.93 -16.68
C ARG A 26 6.84 0.05 -17.06
N ILE A 27 5.64 0.62 -17.09
CA ILE A 27 4.40 -0.09 -17.43
C ILE A 27 3.86 0.53 -18.71
N ARG A 28 3.84 -0.23 -19.81
CA ARG A 28 3.25 0.25 -21.08
C ARG A 28 1.73 0.14 -21.06
N PRO A 29 1.03 0.85 -21.97
CA PRO A 29 -0.41 0.65 -22.16
C PRO A 29 -0.76 -0.84 -22.33
N GLY A 30 -1.68 -1.33 -21.50
CA GLY A 30 -2.12 -2.74 -21.49
C GLY A 30 -1.21 -3.70 -20.72
N GLU A 31 -0.06 -3.26 -20.22
CA GLU A 31 0.80 -4.09 -19.37
C GLU A 31 0.39 -4.00 -17.89
N HIS A 32 0.75 -5.03 -17.13
CA HIS A 32 0.56 -5.10 -15.70
C HIS A 32 1.88 -5.40 -15.01
N TYR A 33 2.10 -4.77 -13.85
CA TYR A 33 3.21 -5.09 -12.96
C TYR A 33 2.66 -5.53 -11.61
N THR A 34 3.01 -6.76 -11.19
CA THR A 34 2.59 -7.32 -9.90
C THR A 34 3.81 -7.52 -9.00
N TYR A 35 3.68 -7.14 -7.74
CA TYR A 35 4.69 -7.39 -6.72
C TYR A 35 4.03 -7.74 -5.39
N ARG A 36 4.83 -8.33 -4.48
CA ARG A 36 4.39 -8.64 -3.12
C ARG A 36 5.38 -8.04 -2.11
N SER A 37 4.85 -7.38 -1.10
CA SER A 37 5.60 -6.88 0.06
C SER A 37 4.86 -7.24 1.34
N GLY A 38 5.52 -7.06 2.49
CA GLY A 38 4.91 -7.23 3.81
C GLY A 38 4.87 -5.93 4.61
N ALA A 39 3.93 -5.85 5.54
CA ALA A 39 3.88 -4.85 6.60
C ALA A 39 3.52 -5.56 7.92
N ILE A 40 4.05 -5.08 9.03
CA ILE A 40 3.70 -5.57 10.37
C ILE A 40 2.64 -4.62 10.93
N ILE A 41 1.52 -5.18 11.35
CA ILE A 41 0.45 -4.47 12.06
C ILE A 41 0.49 -4.93 13.51
N GLU A 42 0.52 -3.97 14.43
CA GLU A 42 0.68 -4.23 15.87
C GLU A 42 -0.61 -4.65 16.57
N SER A 43 -1.75 -4.57 15.87
CA SER A 43 -3.05 -4.96 16.38
C SER A 43 -3.71 -6.05 15.50
N PRO A 44 -4.79 -6.71 15.97
CA PRO A 44 -5.52 -7.71 15.18
C PRO A 44 -6.18 -7.18 13.90
N ALA A 45 -6.35 -5.86 13.78
CA ALA A 45 -6.94 -5.22 12.62
C ALA A 45 -6.33 -3.84 12.37
N GLY A 46 -5.79 -3.61 11.17
CA GLY A 46 -5.29 -2.31 10.71
C GLY A 46 -5.82 -1.97 9.33
N ARG A 47 -5.47 -0.79 8.81
CA ARG A 47 -5.85 -0.36 7.46
C ARG A 47 -4.67 0.31 6.77
N MET A 48 -4.52 0.13 5.47
CA MET A 48 -3.46 0.77 4.68
C MET A 48 -4.06 1.55 3.51
N HIS A 49 -3.44 2.67 3.17
CA HIS A 49 -3.71 3.46 1.97
C HIS A 49 -2.45 4.22 1.56
N GLY A 50 -2.45 4.85 0.39
CA GLY A 50 -1.29 5.62 -0.03
C GLY A 50 -1.34 6.06 -1.48
N ASP A 51 -0.16 6.25 -2.06
CA ASP A 51 0.00 6.65 -3.44
C ASP A 51 1.32 6.13 -4.06
N TYR A 52 1.26 5.88 -5.36
CA TYR A 52 2.43 5.71 -6.20
C TYR A 52 2.70 7.00 -6.96
N GLY A 53 3.95 7.45 -6.95
CA GLY A 53 4.43 8.47 -7.88
C GLY A 53 4.86 7.81 -9.17
N PHE A 54 4.42 8.38 -10.28
CA PHE A 54 4.77 7.99 -11.65
C PHE A 54 5.37 9.17 -12.40
N VAL A 55 6.12 8.84 -13.45
CA VAL A 55 6.62 9.79 -14.46
C VAL A 55 6.06 9.32 -15.80
N GLY A 56 5.36 10.21 -16.50
CA GLY A 56 4.85 10.00 -17.85
C GLY A 56 5.95 9.95 -18.89
N GLU A 57 5.63 9.52 -20.12
CA GLU A 57 6.62 9.47 -21.20
C GLU A 57 7.08 10.87 -21.64
N ASP A 58 6.27 11.88 -21.38
CA ASP A 58 6.54 13.32 -21.54
C ASP A 58 7.36 13.92 -20.38
N GLY A 59 7.66 13.13 -19.34
CA GLY A 59 8.34 13.58 -18.14
C GLY A 59 7.42 14.19 -17.08
N GLU A 60 6.11 14.26 -17.31
CA GLU A 60 5.16 14.78 -16.31
C GLU A 60 5.09 13.84 -15.10
N THR A 61 5.15 14.40 -13.89
CA THR A 61 4.99 13.61 -12.67
C THR A 61 3.54 13.61 -12.21
N PHE A 62 2.99 12.44 -11.95
CA PHE A 62 1.63 12.30 -11.42
C PHE A 62 1.56 11.27 -10.30
N ARG A 63 0.48 11.29 -9.53
CA ARG A 63 0.24 10.34 -8.44
C ARG A 63 -0.98 9.49 -8.73
N VAL A 64 -0.87 8.21 -8.42
CA VAL A 64 -1.98 7.26 -8.48
C VAL A 64 -2.30 6.81 -7.07
N THR A 65 -3.53 7.06 -6.64
CA THR A 65 -4.02 6.69 -5.31
C THR A 65 -4.11 5.17 -5.16
N ILE A 66 -3.65 4.69 -4.02
CA ILE A 66 -3.92 3.34 -3.54
C ILE A 66 -5.11 3.44 -2.58
N PRO A 67 -6.29 2.91 -2.95
CA PRO A 67 -7.46 2.95 -2.10
C PRO A 67 -7.20 2.29 -0.75
N ARG A 68 -7.96 2.72 0.25
CA ARG A 68 -7.90 2.12 1.58
C ARG A 68 -8.33 0.66 1.54
N PHE A 69 -7.57 -0.22 2.18
CA PHE A 69 -7.92 -1.62 2.41
C PHE A 69 -7.57 -2.06 3.82
N ASP A 70 -8.25 -3.11 4.28
CA ASP A 70 -8.14 -3.62 5.64
C ASP A 70 -7.16 -4.79 5.73
N LEU A 71 -6.44 -4.86 6.84
CA LEU A 71 -5.56 -5.95 7.21
C LEU A 71 -6.11 -6.56 8.50
N VAL A 72 -6.75 -7.73 8.39
CA VAL A 72 -7.41 -8.38 9.52
C VAL A 72 -6.80 -9.76 9.76
N ALA A 73 -6.41 -10.03 11.00
CA ALA A 73 -5.90 -11.34 11.40
C ALA A 73 -7.04 -12.39 11.37
N PRO A 74 -6.81 -13.63 10.90
CA PRO A 74 -7.85 -14.65 10.76
C PRO A 74 -8.64 -14.95 12.06
N ALA A 75 -8.02 -14.81 13.23
CA ALA A 75 -8.65 -15.08 14.53
C ALA A 75 -9.44 -13.89 15.10
N ALA A 76 -9.40 -12.71 14.47
CA ALA A 76 -10.08 -11.51 14.94
C ALA A 76 -11.61 -11.55 14.72
N PHE A 77 -12.10 -12.47 13.89
CA PHE A 77 -13.53 -12.74 13.73
C PHE A 77 -13.91 -13.99 14.50
N ARG A 78 -14.36 -13.82 15.75
CA ARG A 78 -15.18 -14.85 16.40
C ARG A 78 -16.63 -14.53 16.09
N LEU A 79 -17.24 -15.25 15.13
CA LEU A 79 -18.69 -15.27 15.00
C LEU A 79 -19.24 -15.89 16.29
N ILE A 80 -19.98 -15.09 17.06
CA ILE A 80 -20.77 -15.59 18.18
C ILE A 80 -22.02 -16.21 17.53
N HIS A 81 -22.07 -17.54 17.52
CA HIS A 81 -23.32 -18.29 17.32
C HIS A 81 -23.97 -18.51 18.68
#